data_AF-D2VDA7-F1
#
_entry.id   AF-D2VDA7-F1
#
_cell.length_a   1.000
_cell.length_b   1.000
_cell.length_c   1.000
_cell.angle_alpha   90.00
_cell.angle_beta   90.00
_cell.angle_gamma   90.00
#
_symmetry.space_group_name_H-M   'P 1'
#
loop_
_entity.id
_entity.type
_entity.pdbx_description
1 polymer ?
#
loop_
_entity_poly.entity_id
_entity_poly.type
_entity_poly.pdbx_seq_one_letter_code
_entity_poly.pdbx_strand_id
1 'polypeptide(L)'
;MNALNFSDNSDIRAIDRHTRIQTFKDFLNKDNKISIPREEFYKLAQEKVKVTREEAETLLEQFNNSADVLILPDNEALKELVILKPHLITNRLLQHLNVDVVEQEIEMRRDSLLQLEKDLIPLRRVKEECDRKAAKSVNRILWGGLGYLCTQSFILAKMTWIDYGWDVVEPITYFVTFTTAMGGYIYFSLQKRDYTYESATEVILHKRRLKFYKQANFDFEKYQELAKQYNYTVSQIEANIKLVHGMVPLKCEELLHDIKEQALKEYQERKVSPSSVLH
;
A
#
# COMPACT_ATOMS: atom_id res chain seq x y z
N MET A 1 -23.21 -12.75 -73.28
CA MET A 1 -22.22 -11.84 -72.68
C MET A 1 -22.90 -10.49 -72.54
N ASN A 2 -23.48 -10.20 -71.37
CA ASN A 2 -24.09 -8.91 -71.10
C ASN A 2 -22.97 -7.90 -70.88
N ALA A 3 -22.79 -6.99 -71.83
CA ALA A 3 -21.97 -5.81 -71.65
C ALA A 3 -22.56 -5.02 -70.47
N LEU A 4 -21.74 -4.78 -69.45
CA LEU A 4 -22.08 -3.91 -68.33
C LEU A 4 -22.34 -2.50 -68.90
N ASN A 5 -23.61 -2.18 -69.11
CA ASN A 5 -24.05 -0.84 -69.46
C ASN A 5 -23.82 0.06 -68.24
N PHE A 6 -22.65 0.70 -68.17
CA PHE A 6 -22.40 1.87 -67.32
C PHE A 6 -23.23 3.06 -67.87
N SER A 7 -24.55 2.94 -67.79
CA SER A 7 -25.51 3.92 -68.31
C SER A 7 -25.88 4.98 -67.27
N ASP A 8 -25.41 4.85 -66.02
CA ASP A 8 -25.87 5.72 -64.95
C ASP A 8 -24.74 6.59 -64.39
N ASN A 9 -24.94 7.90 -64.47
CA ASN A 9 -24.02 8.93 -64.00
C ASN A 9 -23.73 8.77 -62.49
N SER A 10 -24.62 8.07 -61.76
CA SER A 10 -24.44 7.69 -60.35
C SER A 10 -23.29 6.73 -60.10
N ASP A 11 -23.10 5.73 -60.96
CA ASP A 11 -22.11 4.67 -60.74
C ASP A 11 -20.69 5.20 -60.98
N ILE A 12 -20.53 6.05 -61.99
CA ILE A 12 -19.28 6.75 -62.29
C ILE A 12 -18.93 7.71 -61.13
N ARG A 13 -19.91 8.43 -60.58
CA ARG A 13 -19.73 9.30 -59.41
C ARG A 13 -19.38 8.52 -58.14
N ALA A 14 -19.95 7.33 -57.96
CA ALA A 14 -19.62 6.46 -56.83
C ALA A 14 -18.17 5.96 -56.92
N ILE A 15 -17.72 5.58 -58.12
CA ILE A 15 -16.33 5.15 -58.38
C ILE A 15 -15.35 6.31 -58.18
N ASP A 16 -15.66 7.50 -58.68
CA ASP A 16 -14.82 8.71 -58.47
C ASP A 16 -14.67 9.03 -56.98
N ARG A 17 -15.79 9.01 -56.23
CA ARG A 17 -15.80 9.25 -54.79
C ARG A 17 -14.93 8.23 -54.05
N HIS A 18 -15.06 6.95 -54.35
CA HIS A 18 -14.25 5.90 -53.73
C HIS A 18 -12.76 6.04 -54.05
N THR A 19 -12.43 6.37 -55.30
CA THR A 19 -11.04 6.56 -55.75
C THR A 19 -10.38 7.74 -55.05
N ARG A 20 -11.12 8.84 -54.87
CA ARG A 20 -10.66 10.05 -54.16
C ARG A 20 -10.38 9.79 -52.68
N ILE A 21 -11.26 9.06 -52.00
CA ILE A 21 -11.07 8.68 -50.58
C ILE A 21 -9.86 7.76 -50.42
N GLN A 22 -9.70 6.76 -51.29
CA GLN A 22 -8.55 5.85 -51.30
C GLN A 22 -7.23 6.60 -51.54
N THR A 23 -7.20 7.49 -52.54
CA THR A 23 -6.02 8.31 -52.85
C THR A 23 -5.61 9.19 -51.66
N PHE A 24 -6.60 9.74 -50.96
CA PHE A 24 -6.34 10.54 -49.76
C PHE A 24 -5.85 9.69 -48.59
N LYS A 25 -6.42 8.51 -48.37
CA LYS A 25 -5.94 7.55 -47.38
C LYS A 25 -4.49 7.13 -47.65
N ASP A 26 -4.16 6.83 -48.90
CA ASP A 26 -2.80 6.48 -49.30
C ASP A 26 -1.83 7.65 -49.09
N PHE A 27 -2.27 8.87 -49.36
CA PHE A 27 -1.49 10.08 -49.09
C PHE A 27 -1.21 10.25 -47.58
N LEU A 28 -2.23 10.10 -46.73
CA LEU A 28 -2.09 10.17 -45.27
C LEU A 28 -1.16 9.06 -44.73
N ASN A 29 -1.20 7.87 -45.33
CA ASN A 29 -0.31 6.76 -44.96
C ASN A 29 1.14 6.95 -45.41
N LYS A 30 1.35 7.59 -46.57
CA LYS A 30 2.67 7.85 -47.15
C LYS A 30 3.43 8.93 -46.40
N ASP A 31 2.74 9.87 -45.76
CA ASP A 31 3.36 10.81 -44.84
C ASP A 31 3.85 10.07 -43.57
N ASN A 32 5.05 10.42 -43.08
CA ASN A 32 5.63 9.80 -41.89
C ASN A 32 5.08 10.43 -40.59
N LYS A 33 4.13 11.36 -40.71
CA LYS A 33 3.41 11.96 -39.58
C LYS A 33 2.52 10.93 -38.89
N ILE A 34 2.59 10.89 -37.57
CA ILE A 34 1.83 9.97 -36.70
C ILE A 34 0.48 10.57 -36.31
N SER A 35 0.43 11.90 -36.19
CA SER A 35 -0.77 12.69 -35.91
C SER A 35 -0.70 14.04 -36.62
N ILE A 36 -1.86 14.62 -36.88
CA ILE A 36 -1.99 15.99 -37.41
C ILE A 36 -3.14 16.72 -36.69
N PRO A 37 -3.07 18.06 -36.53
CA PRO A 37 -4.20 18.84 -36.04
C PRO A 37 -5.43 18.71 -36.95
N ARG A 38 -6.63 18.81 -36.37
CA ARG A 38 -7.90 18.76 -37.12
C ARG A 38 -7.98 19.80 -38.24
N GLU A 39 -7.52 21.01 -37.98
CA GLU A 39 -7.47 22.08 -38.98
C GLU A 39 -6.50 21.77 -40.13
N GLU A 40 -5.39 21.07 -39.85
CA GLU A 40 -4.46 20.61 -40.89
C GLU A 40 -5.09 19.48 -41.73
N PHE A 41 -5.83 18.56 -41.09
CA PHE A 41 -6.59 17.52 -41.79
C PHE A 41 -7.61 18.14 -42.78
N TYR A 42 -8.39 19.15 -42.35
CA TYR A 42 -9.36 19.81 -43.23
C TYR A 42 -8.69 20.52 -44.40
N LYS A 43 -7.56 21.21 -44.17
CA LYS A 43 -6.78 21.84 -45.25
C LYS A 43 -6.27 20.82 -46.26
N LEU A 44 -5.74 19.69 -45.80
CA LEU A 44 -5.25 18.63 -46.68
C LEU A 44 -6.37 17.97 -47.48
N ALA A 45 -7.54 17.77 -46.87
CA ALA A 45 -8.73 17.28 -47.56
C ALA A 45 -9.20 18.27 -48.65
N GLN A 46 -9.24 19.56 -48.33
CA GLN A 46 -9.59 20.62 -49.28
C GLN A 46 -8.59 20.71 -50.45
N GLU A 47 -7.29 20.62 -50.18
CA GLU A 47 -6.25 20.79 -51.18
C GLU A 47 -6.13 19.58 -52.13
N LYS A 48 -6.16 18.36 -51.58
CA LYS A 48 -5.90 17.13 -52.36
C LYS A 48 -7.17 16.49 -52.89
N VAL A 49 -8.24 16.53 -52.11
CA VAL A 49 -9.51 15.88 -52.46
C VAL A 49 -10.49 16.88 -53.03
N LYS A 50 -10.26 18.21 -52.92
CA LYS A 50 -11.19 19.26 -53.38
C LYS A 50 -12.60 19.11 -52.81
N VAL A 51 -12.69 18.88 -51.50
CA VAL A 51 -13.96 18.73 -50.76
C VAL A 51 -14.24 19.96 -49.91
N THR A 52 -15.52 20.20 -49.62
CA THR A 52 -15.96 21.28 -48.72
C THR A 52 -15.65 20.92 -47.26
N ARG A 53 -15.62 21.89 -46.33
CA ARG A 53 -15.35 21.65 -44.90
C ARG A 53 -16.31 20.61 -44.28
N GLU A 54 -17.60 20.69 -44.60
CA GLU A 54 -18.63 19.74 -44.12
C GLU A 54 -18.41 18.31 -44.65
N GLU A 55 -17.97 18.19 -45.90
CA GLU A 55 -17.61 16.91 -46.50
C GLU A 55 -16.34 16.32 -45.88
N ALA A 56 -15.38 17.18 -45.50
CA ALA A 56 -14.16 16.77 -44.81
C ALA A 56 -14.43 16.28 -43.38
N GLU A 57 -15.42 16.87 -42.68
CA GLU A 57 -15.90 16.38 -41.38
C GLU A 57 -16.56 15.00 -41.51
N THR A 58 -17.45 14.84 -42.49
CA THR A 58 -18.09 13.54 -42.78
C THR A 58 -17.03 12.47 -43.10
N LEU A 59 -16.00 12.83 -43.86
CA LEU A 59 -14.91 11.95 -44.23
C LEU A 59 -14.01 11.59 -43.04
N LEU A 60 -13.80 12.53 -42.12
CA LEU A 60 -13.08 12.30 -40.86
C LEU A 60 -13.83 11.31 -39.96
N GLU A 61 -15.16 11.44 -39.84
CA GLU A 61 -15.99 10.48 -39.11
C GLU A 61 -15.97 9.09 -39.76
N GLN A 62 -16.00 9.03 -41.10
CA GLN A 62 -15.89 7.77 -41.83
C GLN A 62 -14.57 7.05 -41.56
N PHE A 63 -13.45 7.78 -41.51
CA PHE A 63 -12.16 7.18 -41.15
C PHE A 63 -12.05 6.79 -39.68
N ASN A 64 -12.72 7.51 -38.79
CA ASN A 64 -12.80 7.12 -37.38
C ASN A 64 -13.58 5.80 -37.22
N ASN A 65 -14.70 5.65 -37.93
CA ASN A 65 -15.51 4.43 -37.92
C ASN A 65 -14.81 3.24 -38.60
N SER A 66 -13.94 3.48 -39.59
CA SER A 66 -13.16 2.43 -40.25
C SER A 66 -11.88 2.04 -39.50
N ALA A 67 -11.62 2.63 -38.32
CA ALA A 67 -10.41 2.45 -37.52
C ALA A 67 -9.10 2.80 -38.25
N ASP A 68 -9.18 3.57 -39.34
CA ASP A 68 -8.03 4.06 -40.08
C ASP A 68 -7.40 5.27 -39.40
N VAL A 69 -8.23 6.09 -38.76
CA VAL A 69 -7.87 7.29 -38.02
C VAL A 69 -8.52 7.21 -36.64
N LEU A 70 -7.88 7.75 -35.61
CA LEU A 70 -8.45 7.80 -34.26
C LEU A 70 -8.63 9.24 -33.81
N ILE A 71 -9.81 9.52 -33.25
CA ILE A 71 -10.18 10.78 -32.63
C ILE A 71 -10.69 10.47 -31.23
N LEU A 72 -10.24 11.23 -30.24
CA LEU A 72 -10.61 11.07 -28.83
C LEU A 72 -11.38 12.32 -28.38
N PRO A 73 -12.71 12.36 -28.59
CA PRO A 73 -13.52 13.54 -28.29
C PRO A 73 -13.63 13.83 -26.78
N ASP A 74 -13.53 12.79 -25.95
CA ASP A 74 -13.69 12.88 -24.49
C ASP A 74 -12.42 13.35 -23.76
N ASN A 75 -11.28 13.43 -24.47
CA ASN A 75 -10.00 13.84 -23.89
C ASN A 75 -9.67 15.28 -24.28
N GLU A 76 -9.66 16.18 -23.30
CA GLU A 76 -9.46 17.62 -23.50
C GLU A 76 -8.11 17.96 -24.16
N ALA A 77 -7.06 17.17 -23.91
CA ALA A 77 -5.73 17.38 -24.48
C ALA A 77 -5.60 16.85 -25.93
N LEU A 78 -6.42 15.88 -26.33
CA LEU A 78 -6.31 15.18 -27.62
C LEU A 78 -7.48 15.47 -28.57
N LYS A 79 -8.46 16.26 -28.15
CA LYS A 79 -9.66 16.63 -28.91
C LYS A 79 -9.37 17.32 -30.23
N GLU A 80 -8.22 18.00 -30.35
CA GLU A 80 -7.81 18.75 -31.54
C GLU A 80 -6.89 17.96 -32.47
N LEU A 81 -6.49 16.74 -32.08
CA LEU A 81 -5.55 15.91 -32.81
C LEU A 81 -6.24 14.74 -33.52
N VAL A 82 -5.81 14.50 -34.76
CA VAL A 82 -6.23 13.40 -35.61
C VAL A 82 -5.07 12.41 -35.71
N ILE A 83 -5.24 11.22 -35.16
CA ILE A 83 -4.21 10.17 -35.17
C ILE A 83 -4.33 9.38 -36.47
N LEU A 84 -3.29 9.40 -37.29
CA LEU A 84 -3.30 8.76 -38.62
C LEU A 84 -2.93 7.28 -38.59
N LYS A 85 -2.20 6.84 -37.56
CA LYS A 85 -1.70 5.45 -37.44
C LYS A 85 -1.99 4.88 -36.05
N PRO A 86 -3.26 4.57 -35.72
CA PRO A 86 -3.65 4.12 -34.38
C PRO A 86 -2.86 2.89 -33.88
N HIS A 87 -2.53 1.98 -34.81
CA HIS A 87 -1.77 0.76 -34.53
C HIS A 87 -0.30 0.99 -34.15
N LEU A 88 0.30 2.12 -34.53
CA LEU A 88 1.66 2.47 -34.11
C LEU A 88 1.69 3.11 -32.72
N ILE A 89 0.55 3.63 -32.30
CA ILE A 89 0.42 4.40 -31.08
C ILE A 89 0.11 3.49 -29.89
N THR A 90 -0.53 2.34 -30.08
CA THR A 90 -0.93 1.44 -28.99
C THR A 90 0.20 1.08 -28.04
N ASN A 91 1.37 0.61 -28.50
CA ASN A 91 2.39 0.13 -27.54
C ASN A 91 3.07 1.24 -26.73
N ARG A 92 3.31 2.42 -27.32
CA ARG A 92 3.96 3.54 -26.59
C ARG A 92 2.98 4.35 -25.77
N LEU A 93 1.78 4.61 -26.28
CA LEU A 93 0.75 5.33 -25.54
C LEU A 93 0.16 4.44 -24.45
N LEU A 94 0.01 3.12 -24.61
CA LEU A 94 -0.36 2.23 -23.49
C LEU A 94 0.70 2.21 -22.40
N GLN A 95 1.99 2.28 -22.74
CA GLN A 95 3.05 2.40 -21.73
C GLN A 95 2.97 3.73 -20.98
N HIS A 96 2.84 4.86 -21.67
CA HIS A 96 2.79 6.18 -21.02
C HIS A 96 1.46 6.43 -20.30
N LEU A 97 0.32 6.03 -20.87
CA LEU A 97 -0.99 6.06 -20.21
C LEU A 97 -1.01 5.15 -18.98
N ASN A 98 -0.37 3.97 -19.01
CA ASN A 98 -0.25 3.14 -17.82
C ASN A 98 0.67 3.79 -16.77
N VAL A 99 1.74 4.48 -17.16
CA VAL A 99 2.64 5.16 -16.21
C VAL A 99 1.91 6.32 -15.53
N ASP A 100 1.29 7.22 -16.28
CA ASP A 100 0.61 8.40 -15.73
C ASP A 100 -0.59 8.00 -14.85
N VAL A 101 -1.38 7.00 -15.26
CA VAL A 101 -2.52 6.50 -14.48
C VAL A 101 -2.05 5.81 -13.20
N VAL A 102 -0.99 5.00 -13.27
CA VAL A 102 -0.46 4.30 -12.09
C VAL A 102 0.25 5.28 -11.15
N GLU A 103 0.93 6.30 -11.66
CA GLU A 103 1.52 7.37 -10.83
C GLU A 103 0.45 8.17 -10.10
N GLN A 104 -0.65 8.54 -10.77
CA GLN A 104 -1.80 9.17 -10.10
C GLN A 104 -2.41 8.27 -9.02
N GLU A 105 -2.54 6.96 -9.30
CA GLU A 105 -3.04 6.01 -8.33
C GLU A 105 -2.10 5.84 -7.12
N ILE A 106 -0.79 5.84 -7.35
CA ILE A 106 0.23 5.83 -6.29
C ILE A 106 0.08 7.07 -5.41
N GLU A 107 -0.10 8.27 -5.99
CA GLU A 107 -0.24 9.51 -5.21
C GLU A 107 -1.55 9.54 -4.40
N MET A 108 -2.68 9.12 -4.98
CA MET A 108 -3.94 9.00 -4.22
C MET A 108 -3.83 8.00 -3.06
N ARG A 109 -3.16 6.86 -3.29
CA ARG A 109 -2.91 5.86 -2.26
C ARG A 109 -1.92 6.34 -1.22
N ARG A 110 -0.94 7.17 -1.60
CA ARG A 110 0.01 7.83 -0.70
C ARG A 110 -0.71 8.73 0.30
N ASP A 111 -1.62 9.58 -0.17
CA ASP A 111 -2.42 10.45 0.70
C ASP A 111 -3.29 9.65 1.67
N SER A 112 -3.90 8.58 1.17
CA SER A 112 -4.67 7.64 2.00
C SER A 112 -3.78 6.97 3.05
N LEU A 113 -2.57 6.56 2.68
CA LEU A 113 -1.59 5.95 3.59
C LEU A 113 -1.14 6.94 4.67
N LEU A 114 -0.94 8.20 4.30
CA LEU A 114 -0.59 9.27 5.22
C LEU A 114 -1.70 9.50 6.26
N GLN A 115 -2.97 9.46 5.85
CA GLN A 115 -4.10 9.53 6.78
C GLN A 115 -4.14 8.32 7.73
N LEU A 116 -3.99 7.10 7.20
CA LEU A 116 -3.93 5.90 8.04
C LEU A 116 -2.75 5.93 9.02
N GLU A 117 -1.59 6.43 8.60
CA GLU A 117 -0.41 6.56 9.46
C GLU A 117 -0.68 7.54 10.60
N LYS A 118 -1.35 8.67 10.32
CA LYS A 118 -1.75 9.66 11.34
C LYS A 118 -2.66 9.07 12.41
N ASP A 119 -3.60 8.22 12.02
CA ASP A 119 -4.51 7.55 12.97
C ASP A 119 -3.81 6.40 13.71
N LEU A 120 -2.85 5.74 13.07
CA LEU A 120 -2.08 4.65 13.67
C LEU A 120 -1.04 5.12 14.69
N ILE A 121 -0.41 6.29 14.50
CA ILE A 121 0.60 6.84 15.42
C ILE A 121 0.13 6.90 16.88
N PRO A 122 -1.03 7.51 17.23
CA PRO A 122 -1.47 7.57 18.62
C PRO A 122 -1.76 6.17 19.18
N LEU A 123 -2.36 5.28 18.39
CA LEU A 123 -2.63 3.90 18.80
C LEU A 123 -1.33 3.12 19.06
N ARG A 124 -0.33 3.24 18.18
CA ARG A 124 1.00 2.62 18.35
C ARG A 124 1.67 3.12 19.62
N ARG A 125 1.64 4.42 19.90
CA ARG A 125 2.24 4.97 21.12
C ARG A 125 1.58 4.43 22.39
N VAL A 126 0.25 4.32 22.41
CA VAL A 126 -0.47 3.74 23.57
C VAL A 126 -0.09 2.26 23.74
N LYS A 127 -0.05 1.51 22.63
CA LYS A 127 0.37 0.11 22.62
C LYS A 127 1.80 -0.07 23.13
N GLU A 128 2.75 0.70 22.60
CA GLU A 128 4.16 0.69 23.01
C GLU A 128 4.31 1.01 24.49
N GLU A 129 3.59 2.02 24.99
CA GLU A 129 3.65 2.38 26.40
C GLU A 129 3.10 1.25 27.30
N CYS A 130 2.02 0.58 26.87
CA CYS A 130 1.49 -0.59 27.55
C CYS A 130 2.47 -1.77 27.52
N ASP A 131 3.09 -2.03 26.37
CA ASP A 131 4.06 -3.10 26.19
C ASP A 131 5.31 -2.86 27.02
N ARG A 132 5.79 -1.61 27.09
CA ARG A 132 6.90 -1.20 27.95
C ARG A 132 6.57 -1.39 29.42
N LYS A 133 5.37 -1.00 29.87
CA LYS A 133 4.90 -1.23 31.25
C LYS A 133 4.79 -2.72 31.56
N ALA A 134 4.34 -3.53 30.61
CA ALA A 134 4.28 -4.98 30.72
C ALA A 134 5.68 -5.57 30.89
N ALA A 135 6.62 -5.24 30.00
CA ALA A 135 8.01 -5.72 30.05
C ALA A 135 8.71 -5.34 31.36
N LYS A 136 8.58 -4.08 31.80
CA LYS A 136 9.13 -3.64 33.10
C LYS A 136 8.52 -4.40 34.27
N SER A 137 7.23 -4.75 34.19
CA SER A 137 6.57 -5.53 35.24
C SER A 137 7.07 -6.97 35.27
N VAL A 138 7.34 -7.58 34.12
CA VAL A 138 7.95 -8.92 34.05
C VAL A 138 9.37 -8.90 34.63
N ASN A 139 10.19 -7.91 34.26
CA ASN A 139 11.54 -7.78 34.82
C ASN A 139 11.52 -7.63 36.34
N ARG A 140 10.58 -6.85 36.90
CA ARG A 140 10.41 -6.75 38.37
C ARG A 140 10.06 -8.09 39.01
N ILE A 141 9.25 -8.92 38.36
CA ILE A 141 8.92 -10.27 38.85
C ILE A 141 10.17 -11.17 38.82
N LEU A 142 10.95 -11.11 37.74
CA LEU A 142 12.20 -11.89 37.61
C LEU A 142 13.22 -11.50 38.68
N TRP A 143 13.48 -10.20 38.86
CA TRP A 143 14.36 -9.70 39.92
C TRP A 143 13.81 -10.00 41.32
N GLY A 144 12.48 -9.96 41.50
CA GLY A 144 11.83 -10.38 42.73
C GLY A 144 12.05 -11.86 43.05
N GLY A 145 11.97 -12.73 42.04
CA GLY A 145 12.28 -14.16 42.16
C GLY A 145 13.75 -14.40 42.54
N LEU A 146 14.68 -13.68 41.92
CA LEU A 146 16.09 -13.75 42.28
C LEU A 146 16.33 -13.27 43.73
N GLY A 147 15.73 -12.15 44.13
CA GLY A 147 15.82 -11.64 45.49
C GLY A 147 15.24 -12.61 46.52
N TYR A 148 14.14 -13.29 46.19
CA TYR A 148 13.56 -14.36 47.00
C TYR A 148 14.56 -15.51 47.18
N LEU A 149 15.18 -16.00 46.11
CA LEU A 149 16.18 -17.07 46.18
C LEU A 149 17.39 -16.66 47.04
N CYS A 150 17.91 -15.45 46.87
CA CYS A 150 19.02 -14.94 47.70
C CYS A 150 18.62 -14.84 49.18
N THR A 151 17.41 -14.35 49.46
CA THR A 151 16.90 -14.23 50.84
C THR A 151 16.71 -15.61 51.46
N GLN A 152 16.15 -16.57 50.71
CA GLN A 152 15.98 -17.95 51.14
C GLN A 152 17.33 -18.59 51.48
N SER A 153 18.34 -18.44 50.61
CA SER A 153 19.69 -18.94 50.87
C SER A 153 20.36 -18.27 52.05
N PHE A 154 20.19 -16.95 52.23
CA PHE A 154 20.75 -16.22 53.36
C PHE A 154 20.15 -16.64 54.70
N ILE A 155 18.82 -16.82 54.76
CA ILE A 155 18.15 -17.29 55.98
C ILE A 155 18.65 -18.68 56.36
N LEU A 156 18.71 -19.60 55.39
CA LEU A 156 19.23 -20.94 55.64
C LEU A 156 20.70 -20.91 56.07
N ALA A 157 21.55 -20.10 55.43
CA ALA A 157 22.95 -19.95 55.79
C ALA A 157 23.13 -19.43 57.23
N LYS A 158 22.39 -18.39 57.62
CA LYS A 158 22.40 -17.85 58.99
C LYS A 158 21.96 -18.93 59.99
N MET A 159 20.89 -19.63 59.68
CA MET A 159 20.32 -20.67 60.53
C MET A 159 21.30 -21.84 60.74
N THR A 160 21.99 -22.25 59.67
CA THR A 160 22.96 -23.36 59.69
C THR A 160 24.25 -23.01 60.46
N TRP A 161 24.79 -21.81 60.27
CA TRP A 161 26.12 -21.46 60.81
C TRP A 161 26.11 -20.70 62.14
N ILE A 162 25.02 -19.98 62.46
CA ILE A 162 24.98 -19.10 63.62
C ILE A 162 24.05 -19.64 64.71
N ASP A 163 22.84 -20.06 64.34
CA ASP A 163 21.75 -20.23 65.33
C ASP A 163 21.48 -21.68 65.76
N TYR A 164 21.35 -22.65 64.84
CA TYR A 164 20.78 -23.98 65.16
C TYR A 164 21.61 -25.20 64.74
N GLY A 165 22.69 -25.01 63.97
CA GLY A 165 23.51 -26.12 63.47
C GLY A 165 22.82 -26.97 62.39
N TRP A 166 23.52 -27.96 61.84
CA TRP A 166 23.05 -28.76 60.69
C TRP A 166 21.84 -29.66 61.00
N ASP A 167 21.80 -30.27 62.19
CA ASP A 167 20.79 -31.27 62.57
C ASP A 167 19.35 -30.70 62.59
N VAL A 168 19.19 -29.42 62.90
CA VAL A 168 17.88 -28.74 62.92
C VAL A 168 17.47 -28.22 61.53
N VAL A 169 18.42 -27.78 60.70
CA VAL A 169 18.13 -27.21 59.37
C VAL A 169 17.84 -28.28 58.32
N GLU A 170 18.38 -29.50 58.50
CA GLU A 170 18.21 -30.61 57.58
C GLU A 170 16.73 -30.86 57.21
N PRO A 171 15.81 -31.15 58.16
CA PRO A 171 14.39 -31.36 57.83
C PRO A 171 13.73 -30.12 57.20
N ILE A 172 14.14 -28.92 57.58
CA ILE A 172 13.57 -27.67 57.05
C ILE A 172 13.95 -27.48 55.59
N THR A 173 15.19 -27.74 55.21
CA THR A 173 15.63 -27.66 53.81
C THR A 173 14.91 -28.69 52.93
N TYR A 174 14.60 -29.88 53.46
CA TYR A 174 13.77 -30.88 52.78
C TYR A 174 12.36 -30.35 52.50
N PHE A 175 11.69 -29.78 53.49
CA PHE A 175 10.34 -29.21 53.29
C PHE A 175 10.34 -28.05 52.30
N VAL A 176 11.35 -27.17 52.34
CA VAL A 176 11.46 -26.04 51.40
C VAL A 176 11.67 -26.53 49.97
N THR A 177 12.57 -27.49 49.76
CA THR A 177 12.84 -28.09 48.44
C THR A 177 11.61 -28.81 47.91
N PHE A 178 10.96 -29.62 48.76
CA PHE A 178 9.72 -30.32 48.41
C PHE A 178 8.60 -29.34 48.04
N THR A 179 8.42 -28.28 48.81
CA THR A 179 7.40 -27.24 48.53
C THR A 179 7.69 -26.52 47.22
N THR A 180 8.95 -26.22 46.92
CA THR A 180 9.36 -25.60 45.65
C THR A 180 9.08 -26.52 44.45
N ALA A 181 9.44 -27.80 44.57
CA ALA A 181 9.15 -28.81 43.54
C ALA A 181 7.64 -29.01 43.34
N MET A 182 6.87 -29.05 44.44
CA MET A 182 5.40 -29.11 44.41
C MET A 182 4.82 -27.89 43.70
N GLY A 183 5.31 -26.68 43.99
CA GLY A 183 4.89 -25.46 43.30
C GLY A 183 5.17 -25.49 41.79
N GLY A 184 6.35 -25.98 41.40
CA GLY A 184 6.69 -26.20 39.98
C GLY A 184 5.75 -27.18 39.29
N TYR A 185 5.42 -28.29 39.97
CA TYR A 185 4.47 -29.29 39.47
C TYR A 185 3.03 -28.73 39.35
N ILE A 186 2.56 -27.97 40.35
CA ILE A 186 1.26 -27.29 40.30
C ILE A 186 1.21 -26.33 39.10
N TYR A 187 2.27 -25.53 38.89
CA TYR A 187 2.36 -24.64 37.73
C TYR A 187 2.29 -25.41 36.41
N PHE A 188 3.06 -26.50 36.27
CA PHE A 188 3.04 -27.36 35.09
C PHE A 188 1.65 -27.95 34.84
N SER A 189 0.99 -28.47 35.87
CA SER A 189 -0.35 -29.05 35.79
C SER A 189 -1.40 -28.04 35.35
N LEU A 190 -1.34 -26.81 35.87
CA LEU A 190 -2.26 -25.73 35.47
C LEU A 190 -2.00 -25.22 34.06
N GLN A 191 -0.74 -25.07 33.66
CA GLN A 191 -0.38 -24.41 32.40
C GLN A 191 -0.28 -25.39 31.22
N LYS A 192 -0.17 -26.71 31.47
CA LYS A 192 0.00 -27.78 30.46
C LYS A 192 1.05 -27.46 29.39
N ARG A 193 2.08 -26.71 29.75
CA ARG A 193 3.21 -26.32 28.89
C ARG A 193 4.51 -26.66 29.58
N ASP A 194 5.52 -26.96 28.80
CA ASP A 194 6.86 -27.24 29.31
C ASP A 194 7.37 -26.06 30.16
N TYR A 195 7.96 -26.40 31.30
CA TYR A 195 8.53 -25.43 32.23
C TYR A 195 9.87 -24.93 31.69
N THR A 196 9.80 -24.05 30.70
CA THR A 196 10.95 -23.27 30.21
C THR A 196 10.81 -21.85 30.73
N TYR A 197 11.90 -21.26 31.21
CA TYR A 197 11.92 -19.87 31.69
C TYR A 197 11.38 -18.90 30.63
N GLU A 198 11.72 -19.13 29.35
CA GLU A 198 11.21 -18.37 28.21
C GLU A 198 9.68 -18.48 28.07
N SER A 199 9.15 -19.70 27.98
CA SER A 199 7.69 -19.96 27.93
C SER A 199 6.93 -19.34 29.12
N ALA A 200 7.46 -19.44 30.34
CA ALA A 200 6.85 -18.85 31.53
C ALA A 200 6.83 -17.31 31.46
N THR A 201 7.94 -16.70 31.06
CA THR A 201 8.02 -15.24 30.90
C THR A 201 7.10 -14.71 29.82
N GLU A 202 6.96 -15.40 28.69
CA GLU A 202 6.01 -15.05 27.63
C GLU A 202 4.56 -15.08 28.11
N VAL A 203 4.18 -16.12 28.86
CA VAL A 203 2.82 -16.24 29.43
C VAL A 203 2.54 -15.09 30.38
N ILE A 204 3.49 -14.76 31.27
CA ILE A 204 3.35 -13.64 32.21
C ILE A 204 3.27 -12.32 31.45
N LEU A 205 4.13 -12.13 30.44
CA LEU A 205 4.16 -10.93 29.60
C LEU A 205 2.82 -10.74 28.88
N HIS A 206 2.29 -11.78 28.25
CA HIS A 206 0.99 -11.74 27.57
C HIS A 206 -0.14 -11.36 28.53
N LYS A 207 -0.22 -12.01 29.71
CA LYS A 207 -1.21 -11.67 30.74
C LYS A 207 -1.09 -10.22 31.20
N ARG A 208 0.14 -9.72 31.37
CA ARG A 208 0.41 -8.32 31.77
C ARG A 208 0.05 -7.33 30.67
N ARG A 209 0.37 -7.61 29.40
CA ARG A 209 -0.03 -6.79 28.24
C ARG A 209 -1.55 -6.65 28.17
N LEU A 210 -2.28 -7.77 28.23
CA LEU A 210 -3.74 -7.75 28.21
C LEU A 210 -4.32 -6.94 29.37
N LYS A 211 -3.72 -7.03 30.56
CA LYS A 211 -4.12 -6.21 31.71
C LYS A 211 -3.92 -4.72 31.43
N PHE A 212 -2.77 -4.32 30.89
CA PHE A 212 -2.50 -2.91 30.59
C PHE A 212 -3.35 -2.37 29.44
N TYR A 213 -3.61 -3.16 28.40
CA TYR A 213 -4.53 -2.78 27.32
C TYR A 213 -5.95 -2.54 27.85
N LYS A 214 -6.46 -3.42 28.72
CA LYS A 214 -7.75 -3.22 29.40
C LYS A 214 -7.76 -1.97 30.27
N GLN A 215 -6.69 -1.71 31.03
CA GLN A 215 -6.57 -0.51 31.87
C GLN A 215 -6.49 0.79 31.06
N ALA A 216 -5.91 0.74 29.86
CA ALA A 216 -5.81 1.87 28.96
C ALA A 216 -7.06 2.06 28.08
N ASN A 217 -8.09 1.21 28.22
CA ASN A 217 -9.23 1.12 27.30
C ASN A 217 -8.78 1.08 25.83
N PHE A 218 -7.69 0.34 25.56
CA PHE A 218 -7.11 0.26 24.23
C PHE A 218 -7.98 -0.61 23.32
N ASP A 219 -8.51 -0.01 22.26
CA ASP A 219 -9.25 -0.71 21.22
C ASP A 219 -8.28 -1.46 20.30
N PHE A 220 -8.05 -2.73 20.65
CA PHE A 220 -7.18 -3.61 19.89
C PHE A 220 -7.76 -3.98 18.52
N GLU A 221 -9.08 -4.05 18.40
CA GLU A 221 -9.77 -4.42 17.16
C GLU A 221 -9.60 -3.31 16.13
N LYS A 222 -9.87 -2.05 16.53
CA LYS A 222 -9.62 -0.87 15.69
C LYS A 222 -8.16 -0.78 15.25
N TYR A 223 -7.20 -1.03 16.14
CA TYR A 223 -5.79 -1.04 15.78
C TYR A 223 -5.47 -2.11 14.74
N GLN A 224 -5.99 -3.33 14.92
CA GLN A 224 -5.77 -4.42 13.96
C GLN A 224 -6.37 -4.12 12.60
N GLU A 225 -7.58 -3.54 12.56
CA GLU A 225 -8.24 -3.15 11.33
C GLU A 225 -7.42 -2.09 10.58
N LEU A 226 -7.04 -0.99 11.25
CA LEU A 226 -6.21 0.06 10.65
C LEU A 226 -4.85 -0.48 10.19
N ALA A 227 -4.21 -1.36 10.98
CA ALA A 227 -2.94 -1.98 10.59
C ALA A 227 -3.11 -2.89 9.37
N LYS A 228 -4.22 -3.62 9.26
CA LYS A 228 -4.53 -4.46 8.10
C LYS A 228 -4.78 -3.61 6.85
N GLN A 229 -5.56 -2.53 6.97
CA GLN A 229 -5.81 -1.59 5.88
C GLN A 229 -4.50 -0.93 5.43
N TYR A 230 -3.64 -0.52 6.37
CA TYR A 230 -2.32 0.05 6.07
C TYR A 230 -1.47 -0.94 5.26
N ASN A 231 -1.29 -2.16 5.77
CA ASN A 231 -0.49 -3.18 5.08
C ASN A 231 -1.06 -3.55 3.70
N TYR A 232 -2.39 -3.57 3.56
CA TYR A 232 -3.03 -3.78 2.27
C TYR A 232 -2.68 -2.66 1.28
N THR A 233 -2.81 -1.39 1.70
CA THR A 233 -2.47 -0.23 0.85
C THR A 233 -0.98 -0.22 0.48
N VAL A 234 -0.08 -0.56 1.41
CA VAL A 234 1.36 -0.74 1.12
C VAL A 234 1.56 -1.78 0.03
N SER A 235 0.91 -2.95 0.13
CA SER A 235 1.04 -4.02 -0.85
C SER A 235 0.53 -3.60 -2.25
N GLN A 236 -0.52 -2.79 -2.31
CA GLN A 236 -1.01 -2.23 -3.59
C GLN A 236 -0.03 -1.22 -4.18
N ILE A 237 0.54 -0.33 -3.38
CA ILE A 237 1.57 0.62 -3.82
C ILE A 237 2.80 -0.13 -4.34
N GLU A 238 3.26 -1.16 -3.62
CA GLU A 238 4.38 -1.99 -4.05
C GLU A 238 4.11 -2.69 -5.38
N ALA A 239 2.91 -3.23 -5.57
CA ALA A 239 2.48 -3.82 -6.83
C ALA A 239 2.47 -2.79 -7.98
N ASN A 240 1.94 -1.59 -7.73
CA ASN A 240 1.88 -0.50 -8.70
C ASN A 240 3.28 0.00 -9.09
N ILE A 241 4.18 0.19 -8.12
CA ILE A 241 5.58 0.55 -8.38
C ILE A 241 6.26 -0.53 -9.21
N LYS A 242 6.01 -1.81 -8.91
CA LYS A 242 6.58 -2.94 -9.65
C LYS A 242 6.12 -2.98 -11.11
N LEU A 243 4.87 -2.59 -11.39
CA LEU A 243 4.32 -2.54 -12.74
C LEU A 243 4.96 -1.44 -13.59
N VAL A 244 5.23 -0.27 -13.00
CA VAL A 244 5.75 0.90 -13.74
C VAL A 244 7.27 0.88 -13.86
N HIS A 245 7.97 0.54 -12.78
CA HIS A 245 9.42 0.70 -12.67
C HIS A 245 10.19 -0.64 -12.71
N GLY A 246 9.49 -1.78 -12.73
CA GLY A 246 10.11 -3.10 -12.52
C GLY A 246 10.44 -3.36 -11.05
N MET A 247 11.27 -4.37 -10.74
CA MET A 247 11.71 -4.62 -9.35
C MET A 247 12.67 -3.51 -8.86
N VAL A 248 12.10 -2.45 -8.28
CA VAL A 248 12.86 -1.40 -7.60
C VAL A 248 12.38 -1.30 -6.15
N PRO A 249 12.84 -2.18 -5.25
CA PRO A 249 12.40 -2.20 -3.85
C PRO A 249 12.70 -0.88 -3.11
N LEU A 250 13.78 -0.19 -3.50
CA LEU A 250 14.24 1.04 -2.85
C LEU A 250 13.21 2.19 -2.91
N LYS A 251 12.49 2.32 -4.03
CA LYS A 251 11.55 3.43 -4.23
C LYS A 251 10.31 3.31 -3.33
N CYS A 252 9.87 2.09 -3.05
CA CYS A 252 8.78 1.83 -2.11
C CYS A 252 9.22 2.13 -0.66
N GLU A 253 10.41 1.66 -0.28
CA GLU A 253 10.94 1.90 1.08
C GLU A 253 11.15 3.38 1.39
N GLU A 254 11.72 4.15 0.45
CA GLU A 254 11.86 5.60 0.57
C GLU A 254 10.51 6.30 0.74
N LEU A 255 9.52 5.97 -0.09
CA LEU A 255 8.18 6.53 -0.01
C LEU A 255 7.52 6.23 1.36
N LEU A 256 7.64 5.00 1.85
CA LEU A 256 7.10 4.61 3.16
C LEU A 256 7.82 5.33 4.31
N HIS A 257 9.13 5.54 4.20
CA HIS A 257 9.90 6.29 5.18
C HIS A 257 9.45 7.75 5.25
N ASP A 258 9.30 8.40 4.09
CA ASP A 258 8.87 9.80 3.99
C ASP A 258 7.47 10.00 4.57
N ILE A 259 6.52 9.10 4.27
CA ILE A 259 5.16 9.18 4.80
C ILE A 259 5.16 9.05 6.33
N LYS A 260 5.96 8.12 6.88
CA LYS A 260 6.11 7.96 8.32
C LYS A 260 6.69 9.20 8.98
N GLU A 261 7.75 9.77 8.40
CA GLU A 261 8.34 11.01 8.89
C GLU A 261 7.35 12.17 8.85
N GLN A 262 6.63 12.34 7.74
CA GLN A 262 5.65 13.40 7.56
C GLN A 262 4.51 13.27 8.58
N ALA A 263 3.92 12.08 8.70
CA ALA A 263 2.87 11.81 9.68
C ALA A 263 3.35 12.07 11.11
N LEU A 264 4.60 11.72 11.42
CA LEU A 264 5.20 11.95 12.74
C LEU A 264 5.42 13.45 13.01
N LYS A 265 5.92 14.22 12.05
CA LYS A 265 6.11 15.67 12.15
C LYS A 265 4.77 16.36 12.40
N GLU A 266 3.76 16.09 11.57
CA GLU A 266 2.41 16.67 11.72
C GLU A 266 1.76 16.29 13.06
N TYR A 267 1.94 15.04 13.51
CA TYR A 267 1.45 14.61 14.82
C TYR A 267 2.14 15.38 15.96
N GLN A 268 3.44 15.63 15.87
CA GLN A 268 4.18 16.39 16.87
C GLN A 268 3.72 17.86 16.89
N GLU A 269 3.55 18.49 15.73
CA GLU A 269 3.07 19.87 15.60
C GLU A 269 1.66 20.05 16.21
N ARG A 270 0.73 19.14 15.90
CA ARG A 270 -0.62 19.12 16.50
C ARG A 270 -0.60 18.98 18.02
N LYS A 271 0.45 18.36 18.58
CA LYS A 271 0.60 18.18 20.03
C LYS A 271 1.24 19.38 20.75
N VAL A 272 1.93 20.26 20.02
CA VAL A 272 2.55 21.49 20.55
C VAL A 272 1.59 22.69 20.48
N SER A 273 0.70 22.72 19.49
CA SER A 273 -0.35 23.75 19.33
C SER A 273 -1.47 23.82 20.42
N PRO A 274 -1.78 22.79 21.25
CA PRO A 274 -2.85 22.88 22.25
C PRO A 274 -2.56 23.83 23.43
N SER A 275 -1.35 24.40 23.53
CA SER A 275 -0.94 25.24 24.67
C SER A 275 -1.03 26.76 24.43
N SER A 276 -1.49 27.22 23.26
CA SER A 276 -1.60 28.65 22.94
C SER A 276 -3.04 29.20 22.90
N VAL A 277 -4.05 28.36 23.18
CA VAL A 277 -5.47 28.78 23.19
C VAL A 277 -6.09 28.59 24.58
N LEU A 278 -5.47 29.21 25.59
CA LEU A 278 -6.10 29.54 26.85
C LEU A 278 -5.56 30.92 27.28
N HIS A 279 -6.11 31.96 26.69
CA HIS A 279 -6.08 33.33 27.19
C HIS A 279 -7.52 33.82 27.35
#